data_AF-X0M582-F1
#
_entry.id   AF-X0M582-F1
#
_cell.length_a   1.000
_cell.length_b   1.000
_cell.length_c   1.000
_cell.angle_alpha   90.00
_cell.angle_beta   90.00
_cell.angle_gamma   90.00
#
_symmetry.space_group_name_H-M   'P 1'
#
loop_
_entity.id
_entity.type
_entity.pdbx_description
1 polymer ?
#
loop_
_entity_poly.entity_id
_entity_poly.type
_entity_poly.pdbx_seq_one_letter_code
_entity_poly.pdbx_strand_id
1 'polypeptide(L)'
;MLNQSSGVFTMFFNTQSLGVVALAGLATAVPSRNHLQTREVGKLPALGWNGWNQGQCNAASEKVALATAKTFINLGLKDAGYQYVNIDDCWSTKQRDSKGNLVPDPAKWPRGIKPVTDEIHAMGLKFGLYGDGGAKTCAGYPGSQGHEQQDANLLASWGVDYWKYDNCYTPCNTGNGADIQTCPNNQAPSSRPRYEKMRDLLRATGRDILYSLCNWGYDEVWTWGAQVGHMWRMSQDNWGQWADVVRIANQAAPILKYTVPGHYNDLDMMILANGALTPAEERTHFAIWCITKSPIILGTDMTKLNSDEVKLITNKGLLAVNQDSLSKPAVPFTPPNTPAKGSSEIYPYWSGPISTGTVVAIVASKGNLNTQLNLKDVPGLKDMEYSWTELLTGAKGKGKTVSANLQTHDVAVFRIDHN
;
A
#
# COMPACT_ATOMS: atom_id res chain seq x y z
N MET A 1 11.46 55.14 73.21
CA MET A 1 11.87 56.56 73.09
C MET A 1 11.06 57.13 71.94
N LEU A 2 10.03 57.94 72.25
CA LEU A 2 9.95 59.39 71.99
C LEU A 2 9.94 59.69 70.48
N ASN A 3 9.05 60.45 69.86
CA ASN A 3 7.94 61.33 70.25
C ASN A 3 7.21 61.62 68.90
N GLN A 4 5.87 61.71 68.82
CA GLN A 4 5.09 62.96 68.67
C GLN A 4 5.70 64.01 67.69
N SER A 5 4.99 64.70 66.79
CA SER A 5 3.55 64.96 66.58
C SER A 5 3.39 65.97 65.41
N SER A 6 2.16 66.07 64.86
CA SER A 6 1.52 67.27 64.24
C SER A 6 2.15 67.90 62.96
N GLY A 7 1.43 68.34 61.93
CA GLY A 7 -0.01 68.49 61.68
C GLY A 7 -0.25 69.23 60.34
N VAL A 8 -1.49 69.12 59.84
CA VAL A 8 -2.31 70.06 59.03
C VAL A 8 -1.69 70.72 57.78
N PHE A 9 -2.24 70.48 56.58
CA PHE A 9 -3.09 71.43 55.82
C PHE A 9 -3.52 70.90 54.44
N THR A 10 -4.75 71.27 54.10
CA THR A 10 -5.59 71.01 52.94
C THR A 10 -5.02 71.51 51.62
N MET A 11 -5.26 70.81 50.50
CA MET A 11 -5.83 71.39 49.27
C MET A 11 -6.10 70.32 48.20
N PHE A 12 -7.36 70.21 47.81
CA PHE A 12 -7.79 69.61 46.55
C PHE A 12 -7.34 70.50 45.40
N PHE A 13 -6.63 69.96 44.41
CA PHE A 13 -6.76 70.44 43.04
C PHE A 13 -6.63 69.29 42.04
N ASN A 14 -7.50 69.41 41.05
CA ASN A 14 -7.95 68.43 40.10
C ASN A 14 -7.07 68.43 38.84
N THR A 15 -7.14 67.31 38.12
CA THR A 15 -6.78 67.11 36.71
C THR A 15 -5.35 67.42 36.25
N GLN A 16 -4.56 66.36 36.00
CA GLN A 16 -3.89 66.21 34.71
C GLN A 16 -3.93 64.74 34.26
N SER A 17 -4.41 64.56 33.03
CA SER A 17 -4.55 63.30 32.31
C SER A 17 -3.17 62.77 31.90
N LEU A 18 -2.72 61.67 32.50
CA LEU A 18 -1.61 60.86 31.99
C LEU A 18 -2.18 59.86 30.97
N GLY A 19 -1.99 60.16 29.69
CA GLY A 19 -2.25 59.23 28.61
C GLY A 19 -1.29 58.05 28.69
N VAL A 20 -1.81 56.87 29.05
CA VAL A 20 -1.10 55.61 28.90
C VAL A 20 -1.17 55.22 27.42
N VAL A 21 -0.05 55.33 26.71
CA VAL A 21 0.11 54.74 25.38
C VAL A 21 0.19 53.22 25.57
N ALA A 22 -0.94 52.54 25.41
CA ALA A 22 -0.96 51.09 25.26
C ALA A 22 -0.42 50.76 23.86
N LEU A 23 0.83 50.28 23.78
CA LEU A 23 1.28 49.56 22.59
C LEU A 23 0.45 48.27 22.50
N ALA A 24 -0.60 48.30 21.68
CA ALA A 24 -1.27 47.10 21.22
C ALA A 24 -0.28 46.33 20.33
N GLY A 25 0.46 45.41 20.92
CA GLY A 25 1.16 44.38 20.18
C GLY A 25 0.10 43.54 19.45
N LEU A 26 -0.09 43.81 18.16
CA LEU A 26 -0.78 42.92 17.25
C LEU A 26 0.06 41.65 17.14
N ALA A 27 -0.13 40.74 18.11
CA ALA A 27 0.22 39.34 17.92
C ALA A 27 -0.70 38.83 16.82
N THR A 28 -0.23 38.89 15.57
CA THR A 28 -0.80 38.08 14.51
C THR A 28 -0.58 36.64 14.95
N ALA A 29 -1.60 36.06 15.57
CA ALA A 29 -1.67 34.62 15.77
C ALA A 29 -1.61 34.02 14.36
N VAL A 30 -0.41 33.62 13.94
CA VAL A 30 -0.24 32.76 12.78
C VAL A 30 -1.08 31.54 13.11
N PRO A 31 -2.14 31.21 12.35
CA PRO A 31 -2.86 29.98 12.59
C PRO A 31 -1.82 28.87 12.47
N SER A 32 -1.58 28.17 13.58
CA SER A 32 -0.85 26.92 13.56
C SER A 32 -1.51 26.09 12.46
N ARG A 33 -0.77 25.81 11.36
CA ARG A 33 -1.19 24.84 10.35
C ARG A 33 -1.09 23.44 10.96
N ASN A 34 -1.87 23.17 12.00
CA ASN A 34 -2.18 21.84 12.48
C ASN A 34 -3.30 21.23 11.62
N HIS A 35 -3.08 21.16 10.31
CA HIS A 35 -3.94 20.42 9.38
C HIS A 35 -3.15 19.26 8.76
N LEU A 36 -2.79 18.28 9.58
CA LEU A 36 -2.20 17.02 9.10
C LEU A 36 -2.73 15.78 9.85
N GLN A 37 -3.99 15.83 10.32
CA GLN A 37 -4.73 14.62 10.75
C GLN A 37 -5.79 14.19 9.73
N THR A 38 -5.84 14.80 8.54
CA THR A 38 -6.96 14.64 7.58
C THR A 38 -6.66 13.80 6.34
N ARG A 39 -5.47 13.22 6.19
CA ARG A 39 -5.15 12.51 4.95
C ARG A 39 -5.65 11.06 5.06
N GLU A 40 -6.84 10.80 4.53
CA GLU A 40 -7.42 9.44 4.38
C GLU A 40 -6.56 8.52 3.48
N VAL A 41 -5.52 9.06 2.81
CA VAL A 41 -4.62 8.30 1.95
C VAL A 41 -3.86 7.23 2.72
N GLY A 42 -3.90 6.01 2.20
CA GLY A 42 -3.17 4.87 2.75
C GLY A 42 -3.73 4.33 4.06
N LYS A 43 -4.86 4.83 4.59
CA LYS A 43 -5.47 4.35 5.83
C LYS A 43 -5.82 2.86 5.82
N LEU A 44 -6.13 2.34 4.63
CA LEU A 44 -6.37 0.93 4.32
C LEU A 44 -5.48 0.54 3.13
N PRO A 45 -5.20 -0.76 2.92
CA PRO A 45 -4.38 -1.21 1.79
C PRO A 45 -4.94 -0.69 0.46
N ALA A 46 -4.06 -0.27 -0.45
CA ALA A 46 -4.50 0.24 -1.75
C ALA A 46 -5.15 -0.87 -2.58
N LEU A 47 -6.28 -0.55 -3.22
CA LEU A 47 -6.95 -1.41 -4.20
C LEU A 47 -6.85 -0.75 -5.58
N GLY A 48 -6.25 -1.44 -6.55
CA GLY A 48 -6.01 -0.85 -7.86
C GLY A 48 -5.53 -1.84 -8.91
N TRP A 49 -4.96 -1.30 -9.98
CA TRP A 49 -4.39 -2.03 -11.09
C TRP A 49 -3.09 -1.36 -11.52
N ASN A 50 -2.15 -2.16 -12.02
CA ASN A 50 -0.90 -1.71 -12.61
C ASN A 50 -0.60 -2.49 -13.89
N GLY A 51 -0.20 -1.77 -14.95
CA GLY A 51 -0.01 -2.33 -16.28
C GLY A 51 1.26 -3.14 -16.52
N TRP A 52 2.22 -3.16 -15.59
CA TRP A 52 3.54 -3.77 -15.81
C TRP A 52 3.46 -5.25 -16.18
N ASN A 53 2.76 -6.04 -15.38
CA ASN A 53 2.65 -7.49 -15.55
C ASN A 53 1.97 -7.88 -16.88
N GLN A 54 1.09 -7.03 -17.41
CA GLN A 54 0.34 -7.32 -18.64
C GLN A 54 1.07 -6.86 -19.89
N GLY A 55 1.62 -5.65 -19.87
CA GLY A 55 2.06 -4.98 -21.09
C GLY A 55 3.40 -4.28 -20.98
N GLN A 56 4.04 -4.29 -19.80
CA GLN A 56 5.31 -3.60 -19.56
C GLN A 56 5.25 -2.16 -20.11
N CYS A 57 6.24 -1.75 -20.90
CA CYS A 57 6.26 -0.43 -21.55
C CYS A 57 5.08 -0.14 -22.51
N ASN A 58 4.38 -1.16 -23.02
CA ASN A 58 3.23 -0.98 -23.91
C ASN A 58 1.96 -0.60 -23.13
N ALA A 59 1.90 -0.90 -21.83
CA ALA A 59 0.81 -0.50 -20.96
C ALA A 59 0.93 0.98 -20.51
N ALA A 60 2.07 1.62 -20.72
CA ALA A 60 2.38 2.95 -20.21
C ALA A 60 1.87 4.11 -21.09
N SER A 61 0.56 4.13 -21.37
CA SER A 61 -0.05 5.15 -22.24
C SER A 61 -1.38 5.69 -21.73
N GLU A 62 -1.73 6.89 -22.19
CA GLU A 62 -3.03 7.53 -21.97
C GLU A 62 -4.20 6.61 -22.34
N LYS A 63 -4.10 5.95 -23.50
CA LYS A 63 -5.15 5.04 -24.01
C LYS A 63 -5.42 3.91 -23.03
N VAL A 64 -4.35 3.30 -22.50
CA VAL A 64 -4.46 2.19 -21.55
C VAL A 64 -5.01 2.70 -20.22
N ALA A 65 -4.50 3.82 -19.70
CA ALA A 65 -4.99 4.40 -18.45
C ALA A 65 -6.51 4.64 -18.48
N LEU A 66 -7.02 5.26 -19.54
CA LEU A 66 -8.46 5.57 -19.67
C LEU A 66 -9.31 4.32 -19.96
N ALA A 67 -8.78 3.35 -20.70
CA ALA A 67 -9.45 2.08 -20.91
C ALA A 67 -9.58 1.32 -19.57
N THR A 68 -8.51 1.24 -18.79
CA THR A 68 -8.49 0.64 -17.45
C THR A 68 -9.51 1.31 -16.53
N ALA A 69 -9.54 2.65 -16.50
CA ALA A 69 -10.50 3.41 -15.70
C ALA A 69 -11.97 3.07 -16.05
N LYS A 70 -12.29 2.96 -17.35
CA LYS A 70 -13.63 2.55 -17.81
C LYS A 70 -13.93 1.10 -17.45
N THR A 71 -12.95 0.21 -17.57
CA THR A 71 -13.09 -1.20 -17.19
C THR A 71 -13.38 -1.36 -15.70
N PHE A 72 -12.78 -0.55 -14.84
CA PHE A 72 -13.08 -0.57 -13.40
C PHE A 72 -14.57 -0.33 -13.11
N ILE A 73 -15.20 0.56 -13.87
CA ILE A 73 -16.63 0.86 -13.75
C ILE A 73 -17.44 -0.28 -14.35
N ASN A 74 -17.14 -0.68 -15.58
CA ASN A 74 -17.92 -1.67 -16.33
C ASN A 74 -17.97 -3.04 -15.64
N LEU A 75 -16.87 -3.44 -15.00
CA LEU A 75 -16.78 -4.72 -14.29
C LEU A 75 -17.11 -4.61 -12.79
N GLY A 76 -17.52 -3.44 -12.30
CA GLY A 76 -17.89 -3.23 -10.89
C GLY A 76 -16.70 -3.24 -9.90
N LEU A 77 -15.46 -3.17 -10.39
CA LEU A 77 -14.27 -3.07 -9.55
C LEU A 77 -14.28 -1.78 -8.72
N LYS A 78 -14.74 -0.66 -9.31
CA LYS A 78 -14.89 0.59 -8.57
C LYS A 78 -15.79 0.41 -7.34
N ASP A 79 -16.93 -0.25 -7.50
CA ASP A 79 -17.90 -0.52 -6.43
C ASP A 79 -17.35 -1.53 -5.40
N ALA A 80 -16.42 -2.39 -5.82
CA ALA A 80 -15.66 -3.28 -4.94
C ALA A 80 -14.51 -2.55 -4.20
N GLY A 81 -14.24 -1.27 -4.51
CA GLY A 81 -13.26 -0.42 -3.82
C GLY A 81 -11.96 -0.16 -4.59
N TYR A 82 -11.79 -0.77 -5.77
CA TYR A 82 -10.63 -0.52 -6.62
C TYR A 82 -10.69 0.91 -7.18
N GLN A 83 -9.66 1.70 -6.88
CA GLN A 83 -9.65 3.13 -7.21
C GLN A 83 -8.37 3.59 -7.90
N TYR A 84 -7.25 2.90 -7.74
CA TYR A 84 -5.96 3.32 -8.29
C TYR A 84 -5.71 2.73 -9.68
N VAL A 85 -5.67 3.57 -10.70
CA VAL A 85 -5.18 3.26 -12.05
C VAL A 85 -3.72 3.68 -12.12
N ASN A 86 -2.82 2.72 -11.89
CA ASN A 86 -1.39 2.99 -11.83
C ASN A 86 -0.72 2.65 -13.16
N ILE A 87 0.07 3.60 -13.67
CA ILE A 87 0.97 3.37 -14.79
C ILE A 87 2.38 3.18 -14.26
N ASP A 88 3.01 2.10 -14.70
CA ASP A 88 4.36 1.73 -14.30
C ASP A 88 5.41 2.43 -15.17
N ASP A 89 6.62 1.87 -15.25
CA ASP A 89 7.75 2.40 -16.02
C ASP A 89 7.42 2.70 -17.50
N CYS A 90 8.33 3.40 -18.17
CA CYS A 90 8.28 3.74 -19.60
C CYS A 90 7.22 4.76 -20.02
N TRP A 91 6.62 5.53 -19.11
CA TRP A 91 5.63 6.55 -19.45
C TRP A 91 6.25 7.86 -19.98
N SER A 92 7.50 8.15 -19.61
CA SER A 92 8.22 9.36 -19.99
C SER A 92 9.06 9.18 -21.25
N THR A 93 9.61 10.27 -21.80
CA THR A 93 10.72 10.17 -22.76
C THR A 93 11.99 9.70 -22.07
N LYS A 94 12.93 9.13 -22.82
CA LYS A 94 14.24 8.69 -22.27
C LYS A 94 15.16 9.83 -21.84
N GLN A 95 14.79 11.08 -22.09
CA GLN A 95 15.53 12.26 -21.68
C GLN A 95 14.61 13.23 -20.95
N ARG A 96 15.20 13.97 -19.99
CA ARG A 96 14.57 15.14 -19.39
C ARG A 96 14.60 16.32 -20.37
N ASP A 97 13.74 17.31 -20.16
CA ASP A 97 13.81 18.55 -20.94
C ASP A 97 15.06 19.40 -20.58
N SER A 98 15.26 20.53 -21.26
CA SER A 98 16.38 21.44 -21.00
C SER A 98 16.37 22.10 -19.60
N LYS A 99 15.25 21.98 -18.87
CA LYS A 99 15.11 22.45 -17.48
C LYS A 99 15.25 21.31 -16.47
N GLY A 100 15.51 20.09 -16.92
CA GLY A 100 15.63 18.91 -16.07
C GLY A 100 14.29 18.25 -15.68
N ASN A 101 13.16 18.64 -16.28
CA ASN A 101 11.87 18.03 -15.97
C ASN A 101 11.71 16.65 -16.62
N LEU A 102 10.98 15.76 -15.95
CA LEU A 102 10.39 14.60 -16.60
C LEU A 102 9.40 15.06 -17.68
N VAL A 103 9.46 14.43 -18.85
CA VAL A 103 8.59 14.74 -19.98
C VAL A 103 7.76 13.50 -20.30
N PRO A 104 6.42 13.55 -20.24
CA PRO A 104 5.57 12.46 -20.72
C PRO A 104 5.85 12.21 -22.21
N ASP A 105 6.01 10.95 -22.62
CA ASP A 105 6.25 10.64 -24.04
C ASP A 105 5.06 11.13 -24.89
N PRO A 106 5.24 12.10 -25.81
CA PRO A 106 4.14 12.66 -26.58
C PRO A 106 3.44 11.65 -27.50
N ALA A 107 4.10 10.54 -27.85
CA ALA A 107 3.47 9.45 -28.59
C ALA A 107 2.51 8.62 -27.70
N LYS A 108 2.79 8.53 -26.40
CA LYS A 108 1.97 7.78 -25.43
C LYS A 108 0.97 8.66 -24.68
N TRP A 109 1.28 9.95 -24.54
CA TRP A 109 0.56 10.96 -23.77
C TRP A 109 0.39 12.24 -24.60
N PRO A 110 -0.32 12.20 -25.74
CA PRO A 110 -0.46 13.35 -26.64
C PRO A 110 -1.11 14.56 -25.96
N ARG A 111 -1.91 14.36 -24.90
CA ARG A 111 -2.49 15.43 -24.09
C ARG A 111 -1.65 15.79 -22.85
N GLY A 112 -0.56 15.08 -22.59
CA GLY A 112 0.16 15.12 -21.31
C GLY A 112 -0.58 14.40 -20.18
N ILE A 113 0.03 14.34 -18.99
CA ILE A 113 -0.53 13.58 -17.85
C ILE A 113 -1.76 14.27 -17.25
N LYS A 114 -1.70 15.59 -17.01
CA LYS A 114 -2.75 16.29 -16.26
C LYS A 114 -4.16 16.12 -16.84
N PRO A 115 -4.41 16.30 -18.15
CA PRO A 115 -5.76 16.11 -18.68
C PRO A 115 -6.29 14.68 -18.51
N VAL A 116 -5.40 13.68 -18.55
CA VAL A 116 -5.77 12.27 -18.33
C VAL A 116 -6.11 12.03 -16.87
N THR A 117 -5.31 12.58 -15.96
CA THR A 117 -5.56 12.52 -14.52
C THR A 117 -6.88 13.21 -14.15
N ASP A 118 -7.16 14.40 -14.70
CA ASP A 118 -8.43 15.11 -14.49
C ASP A 118 -9.64 14.29 -14.99
N GLU A 119 -9.51 13.59 -16.12
CA GLU A 119 -10.55 12.71 -16.67
C GLU A 119 -10.79 11.48 -15.77
N ILE A 120 -9.72 10.86 -15.25
CA ILE A 120 -9.81 9.74 -14.30
C ILE A 120 -10.42 10.20 -12.96
N HIS A 121 -10.07 11.40 -12.48
CA HIS A 121 -10.70 11.99 -11.29
C HIS A 121 -12.18 12.25 -11.49
N ALA A 122 -12.61 12.72 -12.67
CA ALA A 122 -14.02 12.91 -13.00
C ALA A 122 -14.81 11.59 -12.98
N MET A 123 -14.15 10.45 -13.20
CA MET A 123 -14.73 9.12 -13.03
C MET A 123 -14.78 8.66 -11.56
N GLY A 124 -14.28 9.45 -10.62
CA GLY A 124 -14.18 9.10 -9.20
C GLY A 124 -13.10 8.05 -8.91
N LEU A 125 -12.08 7.99 -9.75
CA LEU A 125 -10.91 7.11 -9.61
C LEU A 125 -9.67 7.95 -9.33
N LYS A 126 -8.54 7.29 -9.08
CA LYS A 126 -7.23 7.88 -8.77
C LYS A 126 -6.21 7.43 -9.81
N PHE A 127 -5.23 8.27 -10.07
CA PHE A 127 -4.18 8.01 -11.06
C PHE A 127 -2.80 7.92 -10.39
N GLY A 128 -2.04 6.88 -10.74
CA GLY A 128 -0.69 6.67 -10.24
C GLY A 128 0.35 6.67 -11.33
N LEU A 129 1.56 7.12 -10.97
CA LEU A 129 2.76 7.00 -11.79
C LEU A 129 3.87 6.27 -11.04
N TYR A 130 4.93 6.02 -11.79
CA TYR A 130 6.12 5.31 -11.38
C TYR A 130 7.38 6.16 -11.58
N GLY A 131 8.35 6.00 -10.68
CA GLY A 131 9.71 6.46 -10.87
C GLY A 131 10.68 5.68 -9.99
N ASP A 132 11.89 6.19 -9.85
CA ASP A 132 13.00 5.44 -9.26
C ASP A 132 13.91 6.36 -8.42
N GLY A 133 14.39 5.87 -7.28
CA GLY A 133 15.33 6.56 -6.41
C GLY A 133 16.79 6.61 -6.90
N GLY A 134 17.12 5.95 -8.01
CA GLY A 134 18.40 5.99 -8.69
C GLY A 134 18.43 6.93 -9.90
N ALA A 135 19.52 6.83 -10.66
CA ALA A 135 19.77 7.70 -11.81
C ALA A 135 18.84 7.40 -13.01
N LYS A 136 18.38 6.15 -13.11
CA LYS A 136 17.47 5.67 -14.13
C LYS A 136 16.41 4.79 -13.48
N THR A 137 15.26 4.69 -14.11
CA THR A 137 14.29 3.63 -13.82
C THR A 137 14.83 2.27 -14.24
N CYS A 138 14.19 1.19 -13.78
CA CYS A 138 14.57 -0.16 -14.16
C CYS A 138 14.57 -0.37 -15.69
N ALA A 139 13.64 0.21 -16.45
CA ALA A 139 13.62 0.14 -17.93
C ALA A 139 14.53 1.19 -18.61
N GLY A 140 15.33 1.94 -17.85
CA GLY A 140 16.33 2.88 -18.36
C GLY A 140 15.78 4.23 -18.78
N TYR A 141 14.65 4.67 -18.21
CA TYR A 141 14.13 6.04 -18.33
C TYR A 141 14.73 6.92 -17.21
N PRO A 142 14.57 8.26 -17.24
CA PRO A 142 15.15 9.11 -16.19
C PRO A 142 14.60 8.77 -14.79
N GLY A 143 15.49 8.45 -13.86
CA GLY A 143 15.17 8.30 -12.43
C GLY A 143 15.21 9.65 -11.72
N SER A 144 14.82 9.69 -10.45
CA SER A 144 14.66 10.92 -9.67
C SER A 144 15.89 11.34 -8.87
N GLN A 145 16.98 10.55 -8.85
CA GLN A 145 18.20 10.91 -8.14
C GLN A 145 18.72 12.29 -8.58
N GLY A 146 18.80 13.25 -7.65
CA GLY A 146 19.22 14.63 -7.92
C GLY A 146 18.12 15.56 -8.44
N HIS A 147 16.93 15.04 -8.77
CA HIS A 147 15.78 15.77 -9.29
C HIS A 147 14.53 15.63 -8.41
N GLU A 148 14.65 15.10 -7.18
CA GLU A 148 13.52 14.65 -6.38
C GLU A 148 12.52 15.77 -6.08
N GLN A 149 12.99 16.99 -5.79
CA GLN A 149 12.11 18.13 -5.50
C GLN A 149 11.32 18.57 -6.74
N GLN A 150 11.98 18.57 -7.89
CA GLN A 150 11.40 18.93 -9.17
C GLN A 150 10.35 17.90 -9.58
N ASP A 151 10.68 16.62 -9.47
CA ASP A 151 9.77 15.52 -9.79
C ASP A 151 8.56 15.50 -8.86
N ALA A 152 8.74 15.67 -7.54
CA ALA A 152 7.63 15.78 -6.60
C ALA A 152 6.66 16.92 -6.97
N ASN A 153 7.19 18.09 -7.32
CA ASN A 153 6.39 19.24 -7.75
C ASN A 153 5.62 18.95 -9.05
N LEU A 154 6.26 18.28 -10.02
CA LEU A 154 5.60 17.89 -11.28
C LEU A 154 4.44 16.93 -11.02
N LEU A 155 4.65 15.87 -10.24
CA LEU A 155 3.61 14.91 -9.87
C LEU A 155 2.41 15.60 -9.23
N ALA A 156 2.66 16.50 -8.28
CA ALA A 156 1.60 17.28 -7.65
C ALA A 156 0.87 18.20 -8.63
N SER A 157 1.61 18.85 -9.53
CA SER A 157 1.04 19.74 -10.55
C SER A 157 0.16 19.01 -11.56
N TRP A 158 0.46 17.74 -11.85
CA TRP A 158 -0.33 16.89 -12.73
C TRP A 158 -1.52 16.23 -12.05
N GLY A 159 -1.60 16.31 -10.73
CA GLY A 159 -2.69 15.70 -9.97
C GLY A 159 -2.48 14.21 -9.67
N VAL A 160 -1.25 13.70 -9.72
CA VAL A 160 -0.97 12.29 -9.41
C VAL A 160 -1.36 11.97 -7.96
N ASP A 161 -1.96 10.80 -7.72
CA ASP A 161 -2.45 10.36 -6.41
C ASP A 161 -1.63 9.22 -5.80
N TYR A 162 -0.80 8.56 -6.61
CA TYR A 162 -0.01 7.39 -6.23
C TYR A 162 1.36 7.46 -6.89
N TRP A 163 2.41 7.19 -6.12
CA TRP A 163 3.78 7.15 -6.61
C TRP A 163 4.46 5.84 -6.20
N LYS A 164 4.64 4.91 -7.15
CA LYS A 164 5.52 3.74 -7.01
C LYS A 164 6.95 4.23 -7.21
N TYR A 165 7.82 4.05 -6.22
CA TYR A 165 9.17 4.57 -6.25
C TYR A 165 10.18 3.45 -6.07
N ASP A 166 10.89 3.14 -7.15
CA ASP A 166 11.76 1.98 -7.31
C ASP A 166 13.20 2.23 -6.86
N ASN A 167 14.06 1.23 -7.00
CA ASN A 167 15.40 1.20 -6.43
C ASN A 167 16.50 0.79 -7.43
N CYS A 168 16.22 0.80 -8.74
CA CYS A 168 17.21 0.50 -9.77
C CYS A 168 18.23 1.64 -9.96
N TYR A 169 19.42 1.33 -10.47
CA TYR A 169 20.50 2.28 -10.75
C TYR A 169 20.82 3.22 -9.57
N THR A 170 20.64 2.70 -8.35
CA THR A 170 21.03 3.38 -7.12
C THR A 170 22.53 3.20 -6.84
N PRO A 171 23.15 4.07 -6.04
CA PRO A 171 24.58 3.97 -5.74
C PRO A 171 24.97 2.58 -5.22
N CYS A 172 26.12 2.07 -5.66
CA CYS A 172 26.59 0.72 -5.33
C CYS A 172 28.06 0.75 -4.89
N ASN A 173 28.39 0.11 -3.77
CA ASN A 173 29.74 0.10 -3.18
C ASN A 173 30.63 -0.99 -3.80
N THR A 174 30.67 -1.08 -5.13
CA THR A 174 31.37 -2.15 -5.86
C THR A 174 32.76 -1.77 -6.37
N GLY A 175 33.23 -0.53 -6.13
CA GLY A 175 34.54 -0.02 -6.60
C GLY A 175 34.65 0.16 -8.12
N ASN A 176 33.86 -0.58 -8.88
CA ASN A 176 33.63 -0.39 -10.30
C ASN A 176 32.45 0.55 -10.45
N GLY A 177 32.68 1.78 -10.94
CA GLY A 177 31.64 2.78 -11.24
C GLY A 177 30.68 2.37 -12.37
N ALA A 178 30.29 1.10 -12.42
CA ALA A 178 29.42 0.50 -13.42
C ALA A 178 27.95 0.90 -13.17
N ASP A 179 27.24 1.09 -14.28
CA ASP A 179 25.80 1.33 -14.37
C ASP A 179 25.02 0.05 -14.02
N ILE A 180 25.14 -0.41 -12.76
CA ILE A 180 24.49 -1.62 -12.27
C ILE A 180 23.01 -1.33 -12.05
N GLN A 181 22.15 -2.03 -12.80
CA GLN A 181 20.69 -1.87 -12.67
C GLN A 181 20.19 -2.19 -11.26
N THR A 182 20.65 -3.29 -10.65
CA THR A 182 20.26 -3.66 -9.29
C THR A 182 21.51 -3.91 -8.46
N CYS A 183 21.86 -2.96 -7.60
CA CYS A 183 22.95 -3.16 -6.65
C CYS A 183 22.58 -4.29 -5.68
N PRO A 184 23.46 -5.26 -5.38
CA PRO A 184 23.18 -6.25 -4.35
C PRO A 184 22.97 -5.59 -2.97
N ASN A 185 22.00 -6.08 -2.17
CA ASN A 185 21.65 -5.45 -0.89
C ASN A 185 22.85 -5.30 0.07
N ASN A 186 23.74 -6.29 0.11
CA ASN A 186 24.96 -6.25 0.94
C ASN A 186 26.07 -5.33 0.40
N GLN A 187 25.85 -4.70 -0.76
CA GLN A 187 26.77 -3.77 -1.43
C GLN A 187 26.14 -2.39 -1.63
N ALA A 188 24.86 -2.21 -1.35
CA ALA A 188 24.18 -0.93 -1.44
C ALA A 188 24.41 -0.11 -0.15
N PRO A 189 24.53 1.23 -0.24
CA PRO A 189 24.31 2.07 0.93
C PRO A 189 22.84 2.01 1.32
N SER A 190 22.54 2.33 2.59
CA SER A 190 21.17 2.36 3.10
C SER A 190 20.24 3.13 2.15
N SER A 191 19.14 2.49 1.78
CA SER A 191 18.09 3.04 0.93
C SER A 191 17.21 4.07 1.65
N ARG A 192 17.10 3.97 2.99
CA ARG A 192 16.22 4.81 3.82
C ARG A 192 16.36 6.32 3.55
N PRO A 193 17.55 6.94 3.53
CA PRO A 193 17.67 8.38 3.28
C PRO A 193 17.09 8.85 1.94
N ARG A 194 17.18 8.02 0.89
CA ARG A 194 16.61 8.35 -0.43
C ARG A 194 15.07 8.38 -0.38
N TYR A 195 14.48 7.39 0.29
CA TYR A 195 13.04 7.31 0.48
C TYR A 195 12.50 8.39 1.43
N GLU A 196 13.23 8.73 2.51
CA GLU A 196 12.87 9.83 3.41
C GLU A 196 12.90 11.19 2.69
N LYS A 197 13.92 11.42 1.87
CA LYS A 197 14.02 12.65 1.06
C LYS A 197 12.79 12.80 0.16
N MET A 198 12.45 11.78 -0.62
CA MET A 198 11.28 11.85 -1.51
C MET A 198 9.96 11.97 -0.72
N ARG A 199 9.80 11.28 0.42
CA ARG A 199 8.63 11.48 1.31
C ARG A 199 8.46 12.94 1.70
N ASP A 200 9.52 13.58 2.20
CA ASP A 200 9.44 14.95 2.70
C ASP A 200 9.10 15.93 1.58
N LEU A 201 9.63 15.69 0.39
CA LEU A 201 9.35 16.49 -0.81
C LEU A 201 7.91 16.30 -1.30
N LEU A 202 7.40 15.07 -1.35
CA LEU A 202 5.99 14.79 -1.66
C LEU A 202 5.06 15.48 -0.68
N ARG A 203 5.35 15.43 0.63
CA ARG A 203 4.58 16.15 1.67
C ARG A 203 4.63 17.66 1.47
N ALA A 204 5.80 18.21 1.13
CA ALA A 204 5.99 19.64 0.90
C ALA A 204 5.17 20.19 -0.27
N THR A 205 4.78 19.35 -1.25
CA THR A 205 3.89 19.77 -2.34
C THR A 205 2.49 20.17 -1.87
N GLY A 206 2.08 19.72 -0.68
CA GLY A 206 0.73 19.91 -0.16
C GLY A 206 -0.31 18.96 -0.75
N ARG A 207 -0.03 18.23 -1.84
CA ARG A 207 -0.94 17.21 -2.40
C ARG A 207 -0.85 15.89 -1.61
N ASP A 208 -1.96 15.18 -1.51
CA ASP A 208 -1.99 13.82 -0.97
C ASP A 208 -1.57 12.83 -2.07
N ILE A 209 -0.42 12.19 -1.88
CA ILE A 209 0.12 11.18 -2.80
C ILE A 209 0.45 9.92 -2.00
N LEU A 210 -0.17 8.80 -2.37
CA LEU A 210 0.13 7.49 -1.80
C LEU A 210 1.54 7.09 -2.23
N TYR A 211 2.46 7.14 -1.27
CA TYR A 211 3.85 6.76 -1.48
C TYR A 211 4.09 5.25 -1.26
N SER A 212 4.46 4.55 -2.33
CA SER A 212 4.74 3.12 -2.40
C SER A 212 6.23 2.89 -2.61
N LEU A 213 6.89 2.26 -1.64
CA LEU A 213 8.32 2.00 -1.64
C LEU A 213 8.60 0.70 -2.37
N CYS A 214 9.31 0.73 -3.49
CA CYS A 214 9.64 -0.44 -4.28
C CYS A 214 11.16 -0.73 -4.17
N ASN A 215 11.60 -1.18 -2.99
CA ASN A 215 13.00 -1.58 -2.77
C ASN A 215 13.19 -3.08 -2.52
N TRP A 216 12.17 -3.89 -2.82
CA TRP A 216 12.24 -5.35 -2.80
C TRP A 216 12.62 -6.00 -1.45
N GLY A 217 12.31 -5.33 -0.33
CA GLY A 217 12.67 -5.81 1.00
C GLY A 217 14.09 -5.44 1.45
N TYR A 218 14.80 -4.64 0.65
CA TYR A 218 16.18 -4.25 0.95
C TYR A 218 16.27 -3.41 2.22
N ASP A 219 17.42 -3.49 2.87
CA ASP A 219 17.69 -2.84 4.17
C ASP A 219 16.59 -3.06 5.22
N GLU A 220 15.95 -4.23 5.18
CA GLU A 220 14.86 -4.60 6.09
C GLU A 220 13.79 -3.50 6.17
N VAL A 221 13.32 -3.02 5.01
CA VAL A 221 12.38 -1.88 4.89
C VAL A 221 11.18 -1.94 5.84
N TRP A 222 10.71 -3.13 6.20
CA TRP A 222 9.63 -3.32 7.19
C TRP A 222 9.95 -2.71 8.57
N THR A 223 11.22 -2.49 8.93
CA THR A 223 11.62 -1.90 10.22
C THR A 223 11.51 -0.36 10.25
N TRP A 224 11.47 0.29 9.09
CA TRP A 224 11.46 1.77 9.00
C TRP A 224 10.43 2.34 8.01
N GLY A 225 9.88 1.51 7.12
CA GLY A 225 8.97 1.90 6.04
C GLY A 225 7.70 2.59 6.54
N ALA A 226 7.18 2.20 7.70
CA ALA A 226 6.03 2.84 8.34
C ALA A 226 6.28 4.31 8.72
N GLN A 227 7.53 4.73 8.90
CA GLN A 227 7.87 6.14 9.13
C GLN A 227 7.99 6.93 7.82
N VAL A 228 7.97 6.24 6.67
CA VAL A 228 8.38 6.80 5.39
C VAL A 228 7.26 6.84 4.36
N GLY A 229 6.61 5.71 4.06
CA GLY A 229 5.49 5.67 3.12
C GLY A 229 4.35 4.77 3.59
N HIS A 230 3.36 4.58 2.73
CA HIS A 230 2.12 3.90 3.08
C HIS A 230 2.20 2.39 2.82
N MET A 231 3.14 1.96 1.99
CA MET A 231 3.39 0.55 1.70
C MET A 231 4.83 0.35 1.20
N TRP A 232 5.36 -0.85 1.38
CA TRP A 232 6.71 -1.21 0.92
C TRP A 232 6.77 -2.63 0.37
N ARG A 233 7.32 -2.77 -0.84
CA ARG A 233 7.64 -4.06 -1.44
C ARG A 233 8.61 -4.79 -0.52
N MET A 234 8.24 -6.00 -0.10
CA MET A 234 9.01 -6.78 0.88
C MET A 234 9.81 -7.94 0.26
N SER A 235 9.71 -8.11 -1.06
CA SER A 235 10.40 -9.17 -1.80
C SER A 235 10.81 -8.71 -3.19
N GLN A 236 11.72 -9.46 -3.80
CA GLN A 236 11.92 -9.48 -5.25
C GLN A 236 10.60 -9.77 -5.99
N ASP A 237 10.55 -9.32 -7.23
CA ASP A 237 9.35 -9.34 -8.08
C ASP A 237 8.66 -10.70 -8.16
N ASN A 238 7.34 -10.65 -8.31
CA ASN A 238 6.51 -11.79 -8.64
C ASN A 238 6.61 -12.08 -10.15
N TRP A 239 7.40 -13.08 -10.52
CA TRP A 239 7.68 -13.43 -11.92
C TRP A 239 6.58 -14.26 -12.61
N GLY A 240 5.41 -14.40 -11.99
CA GLY A 240 4.24 -14.96 -12.67
C GLY A 240 4.08 -16.46 -12.52
N GLN A 241 4.70 -17.11 -11.54
CA GLN A 241 4.57 -18.56 -11.30
C GLN A 241 4.06 -18.87 -9.89
N TRP A 242 3.48 -20.06 -9.69
CA TRP A 242 3.07 -20.51 -8.36
C TRP A 242 4.21 -20.49 -7.33
N ALA A 243 5.42 -20.84 -7.75
CA ALA A 243 6.61 -20.81 -6.90
C ALA A 243 6.90 -19.39 -6.35
N ASP A 244 6.57 -18.33 -7.08
CA ASP A 244 6.69 -16.96 -6.61
C ASP A 244 5.65 -16.65 -5.54
N VAL A 245 4.40 -17.06 -5.75
CA VAL A 245 3.32 -16.93 -4.75
C VAL A 245 3.74 -17.59 -3.43
N VAL A 246 4.26 -18.82 -3.50
CA VAL A 246 4.77 -19.56 -2.34
C VAL A 246 5.94 -18.82 -1.67
N ARG A 247 6.93 -18.40 -2.45
CA ARG A 247 8.13 -17.70 -1.95
C ARG A 247 7.73 -16.42 -1.22
N ILE A 248 6.90 -15.58 -1.84
CA ILE A 248 6.50 -14.28 -1.32
C ILE A 248 5.67 -14.46 -0.04
N ALA A 249 4.69 -15.35 -0.02
CA ALA A 249 3.90 -15.63 1.18
C ALA A 249 4.77 -16.10 2.36
N ASN A 250 5.76 -16.96 2.10
CA ASN A 250 6.69 -17.44 3.12
C ASN A 250 7.68 -16.35 3.59
N GLN A 251 8.11 -15.46 2.70
CA GLN A 251 8.93 -14.29 3.07
C GLN A 251 8.13 -13.27 3.90
N ALA A 252 6.82 -13.14 3.64
CA ALA A 252 5.93 -12.24 4.39
C ALA A 252 5.70 -12.71 5.83
N ALA A 253 5.48 -14.01 6.03
CA ALA A 253 5.12 -14.60 7.32
C ALA A 253 5.86 -14.02 8.55
N PRO A 254 7.21 -13.95 8.60
CA PRO A 254 7.94 -13.43 9.77
C PRO A 254 7.84 -11.91 9.96
N ILE A 255 7.45 -11.15 8.93
CA ILE A 255 7.44 -9.68 8.92
C ILE A 255 6.03 -9.07 8.96
N LEU A 256 4.96 -9.88 8.96
CA LEU A 256 3.58 -9.39 9.04
C LEU A 256 3.31 -8.54 10.30
N LYS A 257 4.06 -8.77 11.39
CA LYS A 257 4.01 -7.94 12.61
C LYS A 257 4.36 -6.46 12.39
N TYR A 258 5.00 -6.11 11.27
CA TYR A 258 5.35 -4.73 10.92
C TYR A 258 4.24 -4.00 10.17
N THR A 259 3.18 -4.70 9.73
CA THR A 259 1.98 -4.04 9.23
C THR A 259 1.29 -3.33 10.40
N VAL A 260 1.05 -2.03 10.23
CA VAL A 260 0.33 -1.18 11.19
C VAL A 260 -0.70 -0.34 10.43
N PRO A 261 -1.75 0.20 11.08
CA PRO A 261 -2.73 1.04 10.39
C PRO A 261 -2.04 2.16 9.59
N GLY A 262 -2.38 2.29 8.30
CA GLY A 262 -1.74 3.25 7.41
C GLY A 262 -0.52 2.75 6.63
N HIS A 263 0.00 1.56 6.98
CA HIS A 263 1.35 1.13 6.61
C HIS A 263 1.45 -0.39 6.40
N TYR A 264 1.61 -0.81 5.14
CA TYR A 264 1.44 -2.22 4.76
C TYR A 264 2.68 -2.83 4.10
N ASN A 265 2.98 -4.08 4.46
CA ASN A 265 3.84 -4.91 3.63
C ASN A 265 3.17 -5.12 2.27
N ASP A 266 3.88 -4.82 1.18
CA ASP A 266 3.43 -5.04 -0.19
C ASP A 266 4.05 -6.31 -0.75
N LEU A 267 3.20 -7.33 -0.93
CA LEU A 267 3.57 -8.64 -1.46
C LEU A 267 3.65 -8.63 -3.00
N ASP A 268 3.76 -7.46 -3.62
CA ASP A 268 3.81 -7.24 -5.06
C ASP A 268 2.47 -7.43 -5.78
N MET A 269 2.45 -6.96 -7.03
CA MET A 269 1.31 -6.99 -7.93
C MET A 269 0.83 -8.42 -8.19
N MET A 270 -0.49 -8.55 -8.34
CA MET A 270 -1.12 -9.85 -8.52
C MET A 270 -0.98 -10.34 -9.96
N ILE A 271 -0.92 -11.67 -10.12
CA ILE A 271 -0.74 -12.36 -11.41
C ILE A 271 -1.98 -13.17 -11.82
N LEU A 272 -3.14 -12.78 -11.28
CA LEU A 272 -4.43 -13.44 -11.54
C LEU A 272 -4.80 -13.29 -13.01
N ALA A 273 -5.42 -14.33 -13.59
CA ALA A 273 -5.83 -14.44 -14.98
C ALA A 273 -4.71 -14.18 -16.01
N ASN A 274 -3.44 -14.32 -15.61
CA ASN A 274 -2.28 -14.22 -16.51
C ASN A 274 -1.94 -15.57 -17.18
N GLY A 275 -2.72 -16.63 -16.90
CA GLY A 275 -2.63 -17.93 -17.58
C GLY A 275 -1.61 -18.92 -17.01
N ALA A 276 -0.86 -18.52 -15.97
CA ALA A 276 0.17 -19.37 -15.35
C ALA A 276 -0.29 -20.11 -14.09
N LEU A 277 -1.37 -19.65 -13.46
CA LEU A 277 -1.93 -20.25 -12.24
C LEU A 277 -3.18 -21.07 -12.57
N THR A 278 -3.36 -22.18 -11.86
CA THR A 278 -4.65 -22.90 -11.83
C THR A 278 -5.70 -22.08 -11.07
N PRO A 279 -7.01 -22.32 -11.27
CA PRO A 279 -8.06 -21.63 -10.50
C PRO A 279 -7.92 -21.78 -8.98
N ALA A 280 -7.39 -22.91 -8.50
CA ALA A 280 -7.10 -23.12 -7.08
C ALA A 280 -5.98 -22.21 -6.58
N GLU A 281 -4.88 -22.14 -7.34
CA GLU A 281 -3.75 -21.26 -7.04
C GLU A 281 -4.13 -19.78 -7.11
N GLU A 282 -5.01 -19.38 -8.03
CA GLU A 282 -5.54 -18.02 -8.09
C GLU A 282 -6.36 -17.65 -6.85
N ARG A 283 -7.22 -18.56 -6.38
CA ARG A 283 -7.97 -18.36 -5.12
C ARG A 283 -7.01 -18.22 -3.95
N THR A 284 -5.99 -19.07 -3.85
CA THR A 284 -4.98 -18.99 -2.79
C THR A 284 -4.17 -17.71 -2.87
N HIS A 285 -3.69 -17.33 -4.06
CA HIS A 285 -2.97 -16.08 -4.29
C HIS A 285 -3.79 -14.87 -3.83
N PHE A 286 -5.05 -14.78 -4.28
CA PHE A 286 -5.94 -13.68 -3.90
C PHE A 286 -6.24 -13.65 -2.39
N ALA A 287 -6.57 -14.81 -1.82
CA ALA A 287 -6.89 -14.93 -0.41
C ALA A 287 -5.70 -14.56 0.49
N ILE A 288 -4.49 -15.07 0.19
CA ILE A 288 -3.30 -14.81 1.00
C ILE A 288 -2.95 -13.32 0.99
N TRP A 289 -2.99 -12.65 -0.17
CA TRP A 289 -2.76 -11.20 -0.25
C TRP A 289 -3.82 -10.43 0.53
N CYS A 290 -5.09 -10.85 0.45
CA CYS A 290 -6.17 -10.22 1.21
C CYS A 290 -5.98 -10.34 2.72
N ILE A 291 -5.80 -11.55 3.25
CA ILE A 291 -5.73 -11.78 4.70
C ILE A 291 -4.45 -11.22 5.33
N THR A 292 -3.38 -11.09 4.56
CA THR A 292 -2.11 -10.49 5.01
C THR A 292 -2.08 -8.96 4.91
N LYS A 293 -3.19 -8.33 4.47
CA LYS A 293 -3.31 -6.88 4.28
C LYS A 293 -2.32 -6.32 3.26
N SER A 294 -1.88 -7.12 2.29
CA SER A 294 -1.16 -6.57 1.15
C SER A 294 -2.07 -5.60 0.40
N PRO A 295 -1.53 -4.52 -0.18
CA PRO A 295 -2.19 -3.82 -1.27
C PRO A 295 -2.60 -4.82 -2.36
N ILE A 296 -3.81 -4.65 -2.88
CA ILE A 296 -4.39 -5.50 -3.93
C ILE A 296 -4.28 -4.73 -5.24
N ILE A 297 -3.09 -4.78 -5.83
CA ILE A 297 -2.80 -4.17 -7.12
C ILE A 297 -2.83 -5.26 -8.19
N LEU A 298 -3.89 -5.27 -8.99
CA LEU A 298 -4.06 -6.23 -10.08
C LEU A 298 -3.01 -5.97 -11.17
N GLY A 299 -2.27 -7.01 -11.56
CA GLY A 299 -1.37 -7.01 -12.73
C GLY A 299 -1.96 -7.79 -13.90
N THR A 300 -3.30 -7.79 -13.99
CA THR A 300 -4.07 -8.67 -14.87
C THR A 300 -4.41 -8.00 -16.20
N ASP A 301 -4.44 -8.76 -17.28
CA ASP A 301 -5.09 -8.34 -18.51
C ASP A 301 -6.61 -8.34 -18.36
N MET A 302 -7.15 -7.18 -17.98
CA MET A 302 -8.58 -7.06 -17.68
C MET A 302 -9.49 -7.29 -18.89
N THR A 303 -8.96 -7.31 -20.13
CA THR A 303 -9.74 -7.64 -21.33
C THR A 303 -10.02 -9.14 -21.47
N LYS A 304 -9.30 -9.97 -20.70
CA LYS A 304 -9.39 -11.43 -20.72
C LYS A 304 -10.14 -12.01 -19.53
N LEU A 305 -10.60 -11.16 -18.62
CA LEU A 305 -11.32 -11.57 -17.42
C LEU A 305 -12.64 -12.26 -17.76
N ASN A 306 -12.81 -13.49 -17.28
CA ASN A 306 -14.07 -14.21 -17.29
C ASN A 306 -14.88 -13.95 -16.01
N SER A 307 -16.11 -14.48 -15.94
CA SER A 307 -17.01 -14.23 -14.81
C SER A 307 -16.48 -14.73 -13.46
N ASP A 308 -15.75 -15.85 -13.45
CA ASP A 308 -15.21 -16.43 -12.23
C ASP A 308 -14.03 -15.61 -11.70
N GLU A 309 -13.19 -15.10 -12.60
CA GLU A 309 -12.08 -14.21 -12.26
C GLU A 309 -12.60 -12.87 -11.75
N VAL A 310 -13.61 -12.27 -12.40
CA VAL A 310 -14.27 -11.06 -11.91
C VAL A 310 -14.88 -11.31 -10.53
N LYS A 311 -15.57 -12.44 -10.32
CA LYS A 311 -16.14 -12.82 -9.02
C LYS A 311 -15.07 -12.98 -7.94
N LEU A 312 -13.90 -13.51 -8.28
CA LEU A 312 -12.78 -13.65 -7.36
C LEU A 312 -12.23 -12.28 -6.95
N ILE A 313 -11.84 -11.45 -7.92
CA ILE A 313 -11.23 -10.14 -7.61
C ILE A 313 -12.23 -9.16 -6.98
N THR A 314 -13.53 -9.35 -7.19
CA THR A 314 -14.59 -8.56 -6.52
C THR A 314 -15.19 -9.25 -5.30
N ASN A 315 -14.56 -10.30 -4.77
CA ASN A 315 -15.08 -11.03 -3.62
C ASN A 315 -15.18 -10.13 -2.38
N LYS A 316 -16.42 -9.73 -2.04
CA LYS A 316 -16.71 -8.81 -0.94
C LYS A 316 -16.22 -9.31 0.42
N GLY A 317 -16.22 -10.62 0.65
CA GLY A 317 -15.79 -11.21 1.92
C GLY A 317 -14.28 -11.04 2.12
N LEU A 318 -13.49 -11.44 1.12
CA LEU A 318 -12.04 -11.31 1.15
C LEU A 318 -11.57 -9.85 1.14
N LEU A 319 -12.20 -9.01 0.32
CA LEU A 319 -11.92 -7.58 0.31
C LEU A 319 -12.29 -6.91 1.63
N ALA A 320 -13.40 -7.29 2.26
CA ALA A 320 -13.73 -6.78 3.60
C ALA A 320 -12.70 -7.20 4.66
N VAL A 321 -12.12 -8.40 4.55
CA VAL A 321 -10.98 -8.77 5.37
C VAL A 321 -9.80 -7.86 5.06
N ASN A 322 -9.40 -7.68 3.80
CA ASN A 322 -8.27 -6.81 3.43
C ASN A 322 -8.46 -5.36 3.93
N GLN A 323 -9.67 -4.82 3.78
CA GLN A 323 -10.08 -3.46 4.11
C GLN A 323 -10.59 -3.30 5.55
N ASP A 324 -10.37 -4.29 6.42
CA ASP A 324 -10.80 -4.21 7.81
C ASP A 324 -10.00 -3.14 8.59
N SER A 325 -10.73 -2.31 9.34
CA SER A 325 -10.20 -1.15 10.07
C SER A 325 -9.12 -1.46 11.10
N LEU A 326 -9.03 -2.69 11.62
CA LEU A 326 -7.95 -3.06 12.55
C LEU A 326 -6.59 -3.08 11.86
N SER A 327 -6.54 -3.24 10.53
CA SER A 327 -5.30 -3.37 9.75
C SER A 327 -4.35 -4.47 10.27
N LYS A 328 -4.89 -5.49 10.95
CA LYS A 328 -4.11 -6.60 11.50
C LYS A 328 -4.06 -7.77 10.53
N PRO A 329 -2.90 -8.17 10.02
CA PRO A 329 -2.80 -9.32 9.12
C PRO A 329 -3.08 -10.64 9.83
N ALA A 330 -3.60 -11.59 9.08
CA ALA A 330 -3.56 -12.99 9.46
C ALA A 330 -2.13 -13.50 9.37
N VAL A 331 -1.68 -14.23 10.39
CA VAL A 331 -0.34 -14.81 10.48
C VAL A 331 -0.43 -16.34 10.49
N PRO A 332 0.62 -17.06 10.08
CA PRO A 332 0.64 -18.50 10.16
C PRO A 332 0.50 -19.00 11.60
N PHE A 333 -0.18 -20.12 11.77
CA PHE A 333 -0.19 -20.87 13.02
C PHE A 333 -0.20 -22.38 12.72
N THR A 334 0.05 -23.20 13.74
CA THR A 334 0.13 -24.65 13.58
C THR A 334 -0.81 -25.31 14.58
N PRO A 335 -1.97 -25.84 14.13
CA PRO A 335 -2.84 -26.66 14.98
C PRO A 335 -2.10 -27.90 15.51
N PRO A 336 -2.50 -28.47 16.65
CA PRO A 336 -1.96 -29.72 17.16
C PRO A 336 -1.95 -30.83 16.09
N ASN A 337 -0.90 -31.66 16.09
CA ASN A 337 -0.72 -32.79 15.17
C ASN A 337 -0.65 -32.42 13.68
N THR A 338 -0.41 -31.15 13.34
CA THR A 338 -0.17 -30.71 11.97
C THR A 338 1.28 -31.03 11.57
N PRO A 339 1.52 -31.77 10.45
CA PRO A 339 2.86 -31.99 9.94
C PRO A 339 3.57 -30.68 9.61
N ALA A 340 4.90 -30.67 9.75
CA ALA A 340 5.69 -29.54 9.27
C ALA A 340 5.52 -29.39 7.74
N LYS A 341 5.36 -28.14 7.29
CA LYS A 341 5.30 -27.83 5.86
C LYS A 341 6.65 -28.11 5.17
N GLY A 342 6.61 -28.43 3.89
CA GLY A 342 7.79 -28.41 3.01
C GLY A 342 8.34 -27.00 2.79
N SER A 343 9.58 -26.91 2.31
CA SER A 343 10.22 -25.63 1.94
C SER A 343 9.48 -24.94 0.79
N SER A 344 8.99 -25.71 -0.17
CA SER A 344 8.24 -25.24 -1.35
C SER A 344 6.71 -25.19 -1.14
N GLU A 345 6.26 -25.17 0.13
CA GLU A 345 4.85 -25.15 0.50
C GLU A 345 4.51 -23.84 1.23
N ILE A 346 3.31 -23.31 0.99
CA ILE A 346 2.72 -22.22 1.78
C ILE A 346 2.35 -22.75 3.16
N TYR A 347 2.35 -21.91 4.20
CA TYR A 347 1.82 -22.32 5.51
C TYR A 347 0.35 -22.79 5.38
N PRO A 348 0.00 -23.98 5.90
CA PRO A 348 -1.33 -24.55 5.69
C PRO A 348 -2.44 -23.85 6.49
N TYR A 349 -2.10 -23.14 7.56
CA TYR A 349 -3.10 -22.49 8.43
C TYR A 349 -2.68 -21.05 8.75
N TRP A 350 -3.62 -20.12 8.60
CA TRP A 350 -3.44 -18.69 8.90
C TRP A 350 -4.60 -18.19 9.73
N SER A 351 -4.34 -17.29 10.68
CA SER A 351 -5.41 -16.65 11.45
C SER A 351 -5.05 -15.23 11.85
N GLY A 352 -6.07 -14.37 11.94
CA GLY A 352 -5.88 -12.99 12.39
C GLY A 352 -7.18 -12.34 12.85
N PRO A 353 -7.12 -11.41 13.82
CA PRO A 353 -8.28 -10.67 14.24
C PRO A 353 -8.72 -9.67 13.15
N ILE A 354 -10.03 -9.55 12.98
CA ILE A 354 -10.70 -8.48 12.24
C ILE A 354 -11.70 -7.80 13.17
N SER A 355 -12.20 -6.61 12.82
CA SER A 355 -13.11 -5.85 13.69
C SER A 355 -14.38 -6.63 14.08
N THR A 356 -14.84 -7.54 13.21
CA THR A 356 -16.05 -8.33 13.41
C THR A 356 -15.80 -9.75 13.94
N GLY A 357 -14.55 -10.16 14.18
CA GLY A 357 -14.25 -11.57 14.43
C GLY A 357 -12.79 -11.98 14.24
N THR A 358 -12.61 -13.23 13.83
CA THR A 358 -11.31 -13.79 13.45
C THR A 358 -11.41 -14.35 12.04
N VAL A 359 -10.48 -14.00 11.16
CA VAL A 359 -10.33 -14.71 9.88
C VAL A 359 -9.45 -15.94 10.09
N VAL A 360 -9.83 -17.07 9.48
CA VAL A 360 -9.09 -18.33 9.50
C VAL A 360 -8.99 -18.85 8.08
N ALA A 361 -7.79 -19.11 7.58
CA ALA A 361 -7.58 -19.73 6.27
C ALA A 361 -6.94 -21.11 6.41
N ILE A 362 -7.43 -22.05 5.61
CA ILE A 362 -6.89 -23.42 5.46
C ILE A 362 -6.43 -23.55 4.01
N VAL A 363 -5.15 -23.83 3.80
CA VAL A 363 -4.54 -23.99 2.47
C VAL A 363 -4.16 -25.46 2.29
N ALA A 364 -4.54 -26.04 1.16
CA ALA A 364 -4.08 -27.36 0.72
C ALA A 364 -2.67 -27.27 0.14
N SER A 365 -1.70 -26.95 0.99
CA SER A 365 -0.32 -26.65 0.56
C SER A 365 0.40 -27.81 -0.10
N LYS A 366 -0.06 -29.04 0.13
CA LYS A 366 0.50 -30.26 -0.45
C LYS A 366 -0.60 -31.28 -0.73
N GLY A 367 -0.84 -31.56 -2.01
CA GLY A 367 -1.86 -32.53 -2.41
C GLY A 367 -3.27 -32.07 -2.05
N ASN A 368 -4.26 -32.92 -2.33
CA ASN A 368 -5.63 -32.67 -1.90
C ASN A 368 -5.72 -32.80 -0.38
N LEU A 369 -6.51 -31.94 0.24
CA LEU A 369 -6.67 -31.85 1.68
C LEU A 369 -8.15 -31.98 2.05
N ASN A 370 -8.47 -33.00 2.85
CA ASN A 370 -9.74 -33.10 3.54
C ASN A 370 -9.47 -33.03 5.03
N THR A 371 -9.88 -31.92 5.67
CA THR A 371 -9.54 -31.64 7.06
C THR A 371 -10.69 -31.02 7.82
N GLN A 372 -10.67 -31.20 9.14
CA GLN A 372 -11.51 -30.49 10.09
C GLN A 372 -10.61 -29.83 11.13
N LEU A 373 -10.75 -28.50 11.26
CA LEU A 373 -10.00 -27.69 12.20
C LEU A 373 -10.87 -27.40 13.43
N ASN A 374 -10.36 -27.69 14.62
CA ASN A 374 -11.00 -27.24 15.86
C ASN A 374 -10.73 -25.75 16.09
N LEU A 375 -11.79 -24.97 16.29
CA LEU A 375 -11.67 -23.52 16.49
C LEU A 375 -10.94 -23.16 17.77
N LYS A 376 -10.94 -24.03 18.80
CA LYS A 376 -10.15 -23.82 20.03
C LYS A 376 -8.63 -23.85 19.79
N ASP A 377 -8.18 -24.42 18.67
CA ASP A 377 -6.76 -24.49 18.30
C ASP A 377 -6.32 -23.25 17.50
N VAL A 378 -7.26 -22.35 17.16
CA VAL A 378 -6.99 -21.09 16.49
C VAL A 378 -6.60 -20.03 17.52
N PRO A 379 -5.46 -19.33 17.35
CA PRO A 379 -5.05 -18.25 18.23
C PRO A 379 -6.14 -17.20 18.46
N GLY A 380 -6.43 -16.92 19.74
CA GLY A 380 -7.43 -15.93 20.15
C GLY A 380 -8.87 -16.46 20.28
N LEU A 381 -9.16 -17.69 19.84
CA LEU A 381 -10.46 -18.32 20.03
C LEU A 381 -10.49 -19.21 21.29
N LYS A 382 -11.65 -19.25 21.95
CA LYS A 382 -11.97 -20.09 23.11
C LYS A 382 -12.66 -21.39 22.70
N ASP A 383 -12.66 -22.41 23.56
CA ASP A 383 -13.42 -23.66 23.37
C ASP A 383 -14.93 -23.44 23.56
N MET A 384 -15.57 -22.94 22.52
CA MET A 384 -17.03 -22.73 22.43
C MET A 384 -17.49 -22.83 20.97
N GLU A 385 -18.80 -22.75 20.77
CA GLU A 385 -19.36 -22.66 19.41
C GLU A 385 -19.24 -21.23 18.87
N TYR A 386 -18.98 -21.14 17.57
CA TYR A 386 -18.99 -19.90 16.81
C TYR A 386 -19.88 -20.03 15.58
N SER A 387 -20.49 -18.93 15.19
CA SER A 387 -21.02 -18.78 13.84
C SER A 387 -19.87 -18.45 12.89
N TRP A 388 -19.94 -18.96 11.66
CA TRP A 388 -18.93 -18.70 10.66
C TRP A 388 -19.50 -18.58 9.25
N THR A 389 -18.78 -17.87 8.40
CA THR A 389 -19.04 -17.78 6.95
C THR A 389 -17.77 -18.12 6.18
N GLU A 390 -17.83 -19.05 5.24
CA GLU A 390 -16.74 -19.31 4.28
C GLU A 390 -16.84 -18.29 3.14
N LEU A 391 -15.77 -17.51 2.93
CA LEU A 391 -15.78 -16.26 2.17
C LEU A 391 -15.72 -16.45 0.66
N LEU A 392 -15.23 -17.60 0.16
CA LEU A 392 -15.17 -17.88 -1.27
C LEU A 392 -16.50 -18.45 -1.81
N THR A 393 -17.16 -19.28 -1.03
CA THR A 393 -18.41 -19.99 -1.37
C THR A 393 -19.66 -19.30 -0.84
N GLY A 394 -19.53 -18.51 0.24
CA GLY A 394 -20.65 -17.90 0.96
C GLY A 394 -21.37 -18.87 1.91
N ALA A 395 -20.88 -20.11 2.07
CA ALA A 395 -21.45 -21.07 2.98
C ALA A 395 -21.40 -20.56 4.43
N LYS A 396 -22.46 -20.83 5.20
CA LYS A 396 -22.56 -20.43 6.61
C LYS A 396 -22.73 -21.67 7.49
N GLY A 397 -22.26 -21.58 8.72
CA GLY A 397 -22.45 -22.64 9.70
C GLY A 397 -22.26 -22.15 11.13
N LYS A 398 -22.47 -23.07 12.06
CA LYS A 398 -22.26 -22.86 13.49
C LYS A 398 -21.68 -24.13 14.10
N GLY A 399 -20.67 -24.00 14.96
CA GLY A 399 -20.11 -25.13 15.69
C GLY A 399 -18.74 -24.83 16.29
N LYS A 400 -18.10 -25.89 16.81
CA LYS A 400 -16.74 -25.82 17.37
C LYS A 400 -15.63 -26.05 16.34
N THR A 401 -16.00 -26.41 15.11
CA THR A 401 -15.07 -26.76 14.05
C THR A 401 -15.47 -26.11 12.72
N VAL A 402 -14.49 -26.01 11.82
CA VAL A 402 -14.71 -25.76 10.40
C VAL A 402 -14.08 -26.88 9.59
N SER A 403 -14.68 -27.24 8.47
CA SER A 403 -14.18 -28.31 7.60
C SER A 403 -13.85 -27.76 6.22
N ALA A 404 -12.79 -28.28 5.62
CA ALA A 404 -12.37 -27.93 4.26
C ALA A 404 -12.05 -29.19 3.46
N ASN A 405 -12.60 -29.26 2.25
CA ASN A 405 -12.29 -30.27 1.25
C ASN A 405 -11.75 -29.55 0.03
N LEU A 406 -10.43 -29.59 -0.13
CA LEU A 406 -9.67 -28.73 -1.03
C LEU A 406 -8.84 -29.59 -1.97
N GLN A 407 -8.83 -29.23 -3.24
CA GLN A 407 -7.82 -29.73 -4.17
C GLN A 407 -6.45 -29.11 -3.85
N THR A 408 -5.41 -29.69 -4.43
CA THR A 408 -4.04 -29.19 -4.29
C THR A 408 -3.96 -27.69 -4.60
N HIS A 409 -3.27 -26.94 -3.71
CA HIS A 409 -3.04 -25.50 -3.77
C HIS A 409 -4.29 -24.61 -3.63
N ASP A 410 -5.44 -25.19 -3.28
CA ASP A 410 -6.66 -24.42 -3.02
C ASP A 410 -6.72 -23.92 -1.57
N VAL A 411 -7.67 -23.02 -1.31
CA VAL A 411 -7.85 -22.40 0.01
C VAL A 411 -9.34 -22.35 0.38
N ALA A 412 -9.62 -22.52 1.67
CA ALA A 412 -10.87 -22.10 2.29
C ALA A 412 -10.58 -20.96 3.27
N VAL A 413 -11.40 -19.91 3.26
CA VAL A 413 -11.23 -18.77 4.16
C VAL A 413 -12.53 -18.56 4.93
N PHE A 414 -12.46 -18.67 6.25
CA PHE A 414 -13.59 -18.51 7.15
C PHE A 414 -13.50 -17.19 7.89
N ARG A 415 -14.60 -16.46 7.97
CA ARG A 415 -14.83 -15.45 8.99
C ARG A 415 -15.55 -16.11 10.15
N ILE A 416 -14.89 -16.16 11.30
CA ILE A 416 -15.46 -16.62 12.57
C ILE A 416 -15.99 -15.38 13.29
N ASP A 417 -17.30 -15.33 13.50
CA ASP A 417 -17.94 -14.17 14.11
C ASP A 417 -17.63 -14.12 15.62
N HIS A 418 -17.41 -12.93 16.18
CA HIS A 418 -17.45 -12.78 17.63
C HIS A 418 -18.88 -13.07 18.14
N ASN A 419 -18.97 -13.75 19.29
CA ASN A 419 -20.24 -13.96 19.99
C ASN A 419 -20.70 -12.71 20.72
#